data_AF-A0A5F8GA22-F1
#
_entry.id   AF-A0A5F8GA22-F1
#
_cell.length_a   1.000
_cell.length_b   1.000
_cell.length_c   1.000
_cell.angle_alpha   90.00
_cell.angle_beta   90.00
_cell.angle_gamma   90.00
#
_symmetry.space_group_name_H-M   'P 1'
#
loop_
_entity.id
_entity.type
_entity.pdbx_description
1 polymer ?
#
loop_
_entity_poly.entity_id
_entity_poly.type
_entity_poly.pdbx_seq_one_letter_code
_entity_poly.pdbx_strand_id
1 'polypeptide(L)' 'MKKKNNISNEGDEEHKDTEGEENRMGPHFVVIPYEEADRCPICLSCIIEKEVGFPENCNHIFCITCILKWAE' A
#
# COMPACT_ATOMS: atom_id res chain seq x y z
N MET A 1 11.54 4.29 38.62
CA MET A 1 11.98 4.25 37.21
C MET A 1 11.64 5.59 36.58
N LYS A 2 12.65 6.35 36.12
CA LYS A 2 12.53 7.61 35.32
C LYS A 2 12.06 7.20 33.90
N LYS A 3 11.37 7.96 33.04
CA LYS A 3 10.83 9.33 32.98
C LYS A 3 10.00 9.36 31.67
N LYS A 4 8.84 10.05 31.70
CA LYS A 4 8.15 10.88 30.67
C LYS A 4 8.43 10.57 29.15
N ASN A 5 7.46 10.66 28.25
CA ASN A 5 6.97 11.93 27.71
C ASN A 5 5.70 11.71 26.86
N ASN A 6 4.74 12.64 26.97
CA ASN A 6 3.79 12.90 25.90
C ASN A 6 4.51 13.68 24.78
N ILE A 7 4.13 13.43 23.54
CA ILE A 7 4.36 14.39 22.46
C ILE A 7 3.19 14.27 21.49
N SER A 8 2.43 15.36 21.39
CA SER A 8 1.54 15.63 20.28
C SER A 8 2.41 16.03 19.09
N ASN A 9 2.11 15.57 17.88
CA ASN A 9 2.60 16.21 16.68
C ASN A 9 1.45 16.33 15.68
N GLU A 10 0.78 17.48 15.79
CA GLU A 10 0.07 18.13 14.70
C GLU A 10 1.14 18.58 13.70
N GLY A 11 1.07 18.03 12.50
CA GLY A 11 1.95 18.37 11.39
C GLY A 11 1.10 18.47 10.14
N ASP A 12 0.46 19.63 9.98
CA ASP A 12 0.04 20.16 8.69
C ASP A 12 1.29 20.32 7.83
N GLU A 13 1.49 19.39 6.89
CA GLU A 13 2.49 19.52 5.84
C GLU A 13 1.71 19.69 4.54
N GLU A 14 1.64 20.94 4.09
CA GLU A 14 1.01 21.40 2.86
C GLU A 14 1.56 20.59 1.67
N HIS A 15 0.75 19.70 1.08
CA HIS A 15 1.12 19.05 -0.17
C HIS A 15 1.03 20.08 -1.30
N LYS A 16 2.19 20.44 -1.87
CA LYS A 16 2.23 21.17 -3.13
C LYS A 16 1.91 20.20 -4.24
N ASP A 17 0.66 20.21 -4.70
CA ASP A 17 0.25 19.62 -5.96
C ASP A 17 1.07 20.26 -7.09
N THR A 18 2.11 19.58 -7.52
CA THR A 18 2.83 19.93 -8.74
C THR A 18 2.39 18.94 -9.80
N GLU A 19 1.36 19.35 -10.54
CA GLU A 19 0.90 18.70 -11.76
C GLU A 19 2.02 18.78 -12.81
N GLY A 20 2.85 17.73 -12.85
CA GLY A 20 3.94 17.59 -13.80
C GLY A 20 3.60 16.53 -14.84
N GLU A 21 2.93 16.95 -15.92
CA GLU A 21 2.80 16.16 -17.13
C GLU A 21 4.18 16.03 -17.81
N GLU A 22 4.77 14.84 -17.80
CA GLU A 22 5.76 14.46 -18.81
C GLU A 22 5.44 13.11 -19.46
N ASN A 23 4.85 13.24 -20.64
CA ASN A 23 4.76 12.24 -21.68
C ASN A 23 6.16 11.70 -22.05
N ARG A 24 6.56 10.61 -21.40
CA ARG A 24 7.60 9.70 -21.88
C ARG A 24 7.09 8.29 -21.65
N MET A 25 6.88 7.52 -22.72
CA MET A 25 6.61 6.08 -22.59
C MET A 25 7.91 5.38 -22.18
N GLY A 26 8.24 5.50 -20.89
CA GLY A 26 9.15 4.57 -20.22
C GLY A 26 8.39 3.31 -19.84
N PRO A 27 9.06 2.26 -19.32
CA PRO A 27 8.33 1.16 -18.69
C PRO A 27 7.35 1.78 -17.70
N HIS A 28 6.07 1.38 -17.78
CA HIS A 28 4.95 1.94 -17.04
C HIS A 28 5.18 1.77 -15.53
N PHE A 29 6.02 2.64 -14.96
CA PHE A 29 6.37 2.65 -13.56
C PHE A 29 5.27 3.42 -12.86
N VAL A 30 4.24 2.70 -12.48
CA VAL A 30 3.21 3.21 -11.58
C VAL A 30 3.87 3.44 -10.22
N VAL A 31 4.00 4.70 -9.83
CA VAL A 31 4.37 5.06 -8.46
C VAL A 31 3.14 4.79 -7.61
N ILE A 32 3.09 3.61 -6.98
CA ILE A 32 2.01 3.29 -6.05
C ILE A 32 2.35 3.95 -4.70
N PRO A 33 1.48 4.83 -4.16
CA PRO A 33 1.67 5.41 -2.83
C PRO A 33 1.89 4.31 -1.78
N TYR A 34 2.77 4.54 -0.81
CA TYR A 34 3.09 3.54 0.22
C TYR A 34 1.85 3.01 0.95
N GLU A 35 0.80 3.83 1.11
CA GLU A 35 -0.48 3.42 1.72
C GLU A 35 -1.34 2.48 0.85
N GLU A 36 -1.05 2.39 -0.45
CA GLU A 36 -1.69 1.48 -1.38
C GLU A 36 -0.90 0.18 -1.56
N ALA A 37 0.40 0.18 -1.29
CA ALA A 37 1.24 -1.02 -1.32
C ALA A 37 0.79 -2.08 -0.28
N ASP A 38 0.18 -1.62 0.80
CA ASP A 38 -0.34 -2.45 1.90
C ASP A 38 -1.81 -2.85 1.72
N ARG A 39 -2.31 -2.82 0.48
CA ARG A 39 -3.69 -3.20 0.15
C ARG A 39 -3.71 -4.41 -0.77
N CYS A 40 -4.74 -5.24 -0.61
CA CYS A 40 -4.96 -6.33 -1.54
C CYS A 40 -5.30 -5.78 -2.93
N PRO A 41 -4.59 -6.18 -4.00
CA PRO A 41 -4.85 -5.69 -5.37
C PRO A 41 -6.26 -6.02 -5.91
N ILE A 42 -6.95 -6.98 -5.29
CA ILE A 42 -8.28 -7.44 -5.74
C ILE A 42 -9.40 -6.66 -5.05
N CYS A 43 -9.33 -6.49 -3.73
CA CYS A 43 -10.41 -5.90 -2.93
C CYS A 43 -10.06 -4.53 -2.32
N LEU A 44 -8.85 -4.04 -2.57
CA LEU A 44 -8.32 -2.74 -2.10
C LEU A 44 -8.39 -2.53 -0.58
N SER A 45 -8.59 -3.60 0.18
CA SER A 45 -8.59 -3.57 1.64
C SER A 45 -7.18 -3.75 2.18
N CYS A 46 -6.87 -3.10 3.31
CA CYS A 46 -5.58 -3.26 3.98
C CYS A 46 -5.29 -4.72 4.35
N ILE A 47 -4.03 -5.13 4.16
CA ILE A 47 -3.52 -6.48 4.45
C ILE A 47 -2.61 -6.55 5.69
N ILE A 48 -2.18 -5.42 6.25
CA ILE A 48 -1.24 -5.35 7.40
C ILE A 48 -1.72 -6.17 8.62
N GLU A 49 -3.03 -6.31 8.82
CA GLU A 49 -3.62 -7.02 9.97
C GLU A 49 -4.41 -8.28 9.56
N LYS A 50 -4.26 -8.75 8.33
CA LYS A 50 -5.03 -9.88 7.79
C LYS A 50 -4.13 -11.02 7.36
N GLU A 51 -4.70 -12.22 7.29
CA GLU A 51 -4.04 -13.35 6.63
C GLU A 51 -3.86 -13.04 5.14
N VAL A 52 -2.62 -13.22 4.69
CA VAL A 52 -2.22 -13.03 3.30
C VAL A 52 -1.90 -14.37 2.64
N GLY A 53 -2.11 -14.44 1.33
CA GLY A 53 -1.71 -15.58 0.52
C GLY A 53 -0.89 -15.16 -0.69
N PHE A 54 -0.16 -16.13 -1.22
CA PHE A 54 0.75 -15.99 -2.35
C PHE A 54 0.36 -16.99 -3.45
N PRO A 55 0.27 -16.58 -4.71
CA PRO A 55 0.11 -17.51 -5.82
C PRO A 55 1.32 -18.44 -5.98
N GLU A 56 1.13 -19.63 -6.53
CA GLU A 56 2.22 -20.59 -6.72
C GLU A 56 3.28 -20.11 -7.73
N ASN A 57 2.88 -19.29 -8.70
CA ASN A 57 3.73 -18.87 -9.81
C ASN A 57 4.37 -17.47 -9.63
N CYS A 58 4.05 -16.74 -8.56
CA CYS A 58 4.61 -15.40 -8.34
C CYS A 58 4.56 -14.96 -6.86
N ASN A 59 5.39 -14.00 -6.49
CA ASN A 59 5.49 -13.47 -5.11
C ASN A 59 4.51 -12.32 -4.81
N HIS A 60 3.42 -12.21 -5.56
CA HIS A 60 2.42 -11.17 -5.31
C HIS A 60 1.59 -11.51 -4.06
N ILE A 61 1.24 -10.48 -3.28
CA ILE A 61 0.54 -10.62 -2.02
C ILE A 61 -0.95 -10.27 -2.21
N PHE A 62 -1.83 -11.13 -1.70
CA PHE A 62 -3.29 -10.90 -1.70
C PHE A 62 -3.91 -11.23 -0.35
N CYS A 63 -5.12 -10.75 -0.11
CA CYS A 63 -5.93 -11.18 1.02
C CYS A 63 -6.30 -12.67 0.88
N ILE A 64 -6.32 -13.45 1.97
CA ILE A 64 -6.62 -14.89 1.90
C ILE A 64 -7.97 -15.19 1.24
N THR A 65 -8.99 -14.38 1.53
CA THR A 65 -10.32 -14.51 0.90
C THR A 65 -10.26 -14.30 -0.61
N CYS A 66 -9.39 -13.42 -1.07
CA CYS A 66 -9.30 -13.01 -2.46
C CYS A 66 -8.58 -14.08 -3.30
N ILE A 67 -7.45 -14.58 -2.80
CA ILE A 67 -6.67 -15.63 -3.49
C ILE A 67 -7.42 -16.96 -3.53
N LEU A 68 -8.16 -17.32 -2.46
CA LEU A 68 -8.96 -18.55 -2.44
C LEU A 68 -10.13 -18.49 -3.40
N LYS A 69 -10.84 -17.35 -3.48
CA LYS A 69 -11.93 -17.15 -4.46
C LYS A 69 -11.43 -17.20 -5.90
N TRP A 70 -10.18 -16.86 -6.15
CA TRP A 70 -9.60 -16.90 -7.49
C TRP A 70 -9.07 -18.30 -7.87
N ALA A 71 -8.77 -19.14 -6.88
CA ALA A 71 -8.30 -20.52 -7.05
C ALA A 71 -9.42 -21.57 -7.12
N GLU A 72 -10.68 -21.17 -6.87
CA GLU A 72 -11.88 -21.97 -7.13
C GLU A 72 -12.17 -22.08 -8.63
#